data_AF-Q65PM6-F1
#
_entry.id   AF-Q65PM6-F1
#
_cell.length_a   1.000
_cell.length_b   1.000
_cell.length_c   1.000
_cell.angle_alpha   90.00
_cell.angle_beta   90.00
_cell.angle_gamma   90.00
#
_symmetry.space_group_name_H-M   'P 1'
#
loop_
_entity.id
_entity.type
_entity.pdbx_description
1 polymer ?
#
loop_
_entity_poly.entity_id
_entity_poly.type
_entity_poly.pdbx_seq_one_letter_code
_entity_poly.pdbx_strand_id
1 'polypeptide(L)'
;MTIQNKYNVSVISFKLTDSSGKQIYTLPFNTNKKEYNKVDSECVVYLPNNFIENFPNAEKVFFHLSTYEKISFDSGLLYQETAISVKELPANGLLKLNFNMNFPSEFKPYKLVGYRFSVSDKDAMHQVTDEDENEGVFFDTVIPSEVIDNG
;
A
#
# COMPACT_ATOMS: atom_id res chain seq x y z
N MET A 1 -18.20 2.79 -3.33
CA MET A 1 -17.41 2.57 -4.55
C MET A 1 -17.07 1.09 -4.66
N THR A 2 -17.12 0.50 -5.85
CA THR A 2 -16.79 -0.93 -6.03
C THR A 2 -15.32 -1.05 -6.39
N ILE A 3 -14.52 -1.57 -5.47
CA ILE A 3 -13.13 -1.96 -5.71
C ILE A 3 -13.11 -3.07 -6.77
N GLN A 4 -12.33 -2.90 -7.83
CA GLN A 4 -12.12 -3.94 -8.84
C GLN A 4 -10.65 -4.27 -8.93
N ASN A 5 -10.31 -5.56 -8.92
CA ASN A 5 -8.98 -6.03 -9.26
C ASN A 5 -8.89 -6.23 -10.77
N LYS A 6 -8.93 -5.14 -11.54
CA LYS A 6 -9.02 -5.16 -13.01
C LYS A 6 -7.93 -6.01 -13.67
N TYR A 7 -6.75 -6.04 -13.05
CA TYR A 7 -5.57 -6.72 -13.58
C TYR A 7 -5.36 -8.13 -13.04
N ASN A 8 -6.31 -8.65 -12.24
CA ASN A 8 -6.26 -9.99 -11.63
C ASN A 8 -4.97 -10.28 -10.84
N VAL A 9 -4.40 -9.26 -10.19
CA VAL A 9 -3.20 -9.39 -9.36
C VAL A 9 -3.56 -10.15 -8.08
N SER A 10 -2.85 -11.21 -7.76
CA SER A 10 -3.10 -11.99 -6.54
C SER A 10 -2.10 -11.63 -5.46
N VAL A 11 -2.55 -11.52 -4.21
CA VAL A 11 -1.66 -11.32 -3.07
C VAL A 11 -1.27 -12.67 -2.49
N ILE A 12 0.03 -12.90 -2.43
CA ILE A 12 0.61 -14.12 -1.86
C ILE A 12 0.91 -13.91 -0.38
N SER A 13 1.48 -12.75 -0.04
CA SER A 13 1.73 -12.38 1.35
C SER A 13 1.78 -10.87 1.53
N PHE A 14 1.45 -10.43 2.73
CA PHE A 14 1.64 -9.07 3.20
C PHE A 14 2.20 -9.13 4.62
N LYS A 15 3.24 -8.36 4.90
CA LYS A 15 3.82 -8.23 6.23
C LYS A 15 4.23 -6.79 6.51
N LEU A 16 4.11 -6.43 7.78
CA LEU A 16 4.61 -5.19 8.34
C LEU A 16 5.78 -5.53 9.24
N THR A 17 6.86 -4.78 9.17
CA THR A 17 8.05 -4.98 10.00
C THR A 17 8.47 -3.70 10.70
N ASP A 18 8.91 -3.81 11.94
CA ASP A 18 9.57 -2.72 12.65
C ASP A 18 11.00 -2.48 12.13
N SER A 19 11.67 -1.46 12.68
CA SER A 19 13.05 -1.12 12.33
C SER A 19 14.09 -2.21 12.66
N SER A 20 13.74 -3.21 13.48
CA SER A 20 14.58 -4.38 13.76
C SER A 20 14.37 -5.52 12.75
N GLY A 21 13.42 -5.36 11.82
CA GLY A 21 13.03 -6.37 10.85
C GLY A 21 12.06 -7.42 11.40
N LYS A 22 11.53 -7.23 12.62
CA LYS A 22 10.56 -8.15 13.21
C LYS A 22 9.17 -7.83 12.67
N GLN A 23 8.41 -8.89 12.36
CA GLN A 23 7.03 -8.73 11.94
C GLN A 23 6.17 -8.20 13.09
N ILE A 24 5.35 -7.20 12.78
CA ILE A 24 4.41 -6.59 13.69
C ILE A 24 2.97 -6.82 13.20
N TYR A 25 2.04 -6.81 14.15
CA TYR A 25 0.60 -6.97 13.87
C TYR A 25 -0.22 -5.77 14.36
N THR A 26 0.46 -4.78 14.94
CA THR A 26 -0.10 -3.52 15.44
C THR A 26 0.92 -2.43 15.16
N LEU A 27 0.47 -1.23 14.73
CA LEU A 27 1.37 -0.09 14.56
C LEU A 27 1.89 0.42 15.91
N PRO A 28 3.22 0.39 16.13
CA PRO A 28 3.81 0.80 17.41
C PRO A 28 3.93 2.32 17.52
N PHE A 29 3.47 2.87 18.63
CA PHE A 29 3.55 4.30 18.93
C PHE A 29 4.58 4.60 20.03
N ASN A 30 5.42 5.60 19.81
CA ASN A 30 6.38 6.06 20.79
C ASN A 30 5.81 7.24 21.59
N THR A 31 5.27 6.96 22.78
CA THR A 31 4.68 7.97 23.66
C THR A 31 5.63 9.11 24.02
N ASN A 32 6.93 8.82 24.19
CA ASN A 32 7.92 9.83 24.58
C ASN A 32 8.18 10.84 23.45
N LYS A 33 8.24 10.35 22.21
CA LYS A 33 8.47 11.17 21.03
C LYS A 33 7.18 11.69 20.38
N LYS A 34 6.04 11.17 20.80
CA LYS A 34 4.71 11.43 20.22
C LYS A 34 4.68 11.17 18.70
N GLU A 35 5.33 10.09 18.27
CA GLU A 35 5.41 9.69 16.87
C GLU A 35 5.27 8.16 16.74
N TYR A 36 4.87 7.70 15.55
CA TYR A 36 4.96 6.28 15.22
C TYR A 36 6.40 5.88 14.98
N ASN A 37 6.78 4.68 15.44
CA ASN A 37 8.09 4.15 15.05
C ASN A 37 8.10 3.87 13.55
N LYS A 38 9.31 3.86 12.97
CA LYS A 38 9.50 3.47 11.56
C LYS A 38 8.92 2.07 11.34
N VAL A 39 8.09 1.95 10.29
CA VAL A 39 7.55 0.67 9.84
C VAL A 39 7.84 0.51 8.36
N ASP A 40 8.26 -0.67 7.94
CA ASP A 40 8.37 -1.06 6.55
C ASP A 40 7.27 -2.08 6.21
N SER A 41 6.77 -2.08 4.98
CA SER A 41 5.87 -3.13 4.48
C SER A 41 6.49 -3.88 3.32
N GLU A 42 6.20 -5.17 3.26
CA GLU A 42 6.49 -6.03 2.12
C GLU A 42 5.19 -6.69 1.67
N CYS A 43 4.88 -6.59 0.38
CA CYS A 43 3.78 -7.27 -0.26
C CYS A 43 4.32 -8.13 -1.40
N VAL A 44 4.10 -9.44 -1.34
CA VAL A 44 4.42 -10.36 -2.43
C VAL A 44 3.16 -10.61 -3.23
N VAL A 45 3.22 -10.34 -4.53
CA VAL A 45 2.10 -10.47 -5.45
C VAL A 45 2.44 -11.43 -6.58
N TYR A 46 1.41 -12.02 -7.15
CA TYR A 46 1.47 -12.76 -8.40
C TYR A 46 0.74 -11.98 -9.49
N LEU A 47 1.47 -11.68 -10.57
CA LEU A 47 0.98 -11.06 -11.78
C LEU A 47 0.59 -12.16 -12.77
N PRO A 48 -0.62 -12.15 -13.35
CA PRO A 48 -1.00 -13.13 -14.35
C PRO A 48 -0.14 -13.00 -15.62
N ASN A 49 -0.04 -14.07 -16.41
CA ASN A 49 0.83 -14.10 -17.59
C ASN A 49 0.53 -12.99 -18.62
N ASN A 50 -0.74 -12.56 -18.72
CA ASN A 50 -1.17 -11.49 -19.62
C ASN A 50 -1.17 -10.10 -18.96
N PHE A 51 -0.57 -9.94 -17.77
CA PHE A 51 -0.58 -8.67 -17.04
C PHE A 51 -0.09 -7.49 -17.89
N ILE A 52 1.00 -7.68 -18.65
CA ILE A 52 1.62 -6.67 -19.50
C ILE A 52 0.71 -6.24 -20.66
N GLU A 53 -0.19 -7.11 -21.13
CA GLU A 53 -1.13 -6.77 -22.21
C GLU A 53 -2.11 -5.67 -21.80
N ASN A 54 -2.30 -5.45 -20.49
CA ASN A 54 -3.09 -4.33 -19.98
C ASN A 54 -2.36 -2.98 -20.06
N PHE A 55 -1.06 -2.98 -20.34
CA PHE A 55 -0.19 -1.79 -20.38
C PHE A 55 0.63 -1.72 -21.67
N PRO A 56 0.00 -1.77 -22.86
CA PRO A 56 0.69 -2.02 -24.14
C PRO A 56 1.70 -0.93 -24.54
N ASN A 57 1.56 0.28 -23.99
CA ASN A 57 2.43 1.43 -24.29
C ASN A 57 3.19 1.94 -23.05
N ALA A 58 3.09 1.26 -21.91
CA ALA A 58 3.70 1.73 -20.68
C ALA A 58 5.17 1.31 -20.61
N GLU A 59 6.07 2.26 -20.35
CA GLU A 59 7.46 1.93 -20.03
C GLU A 59 7.60 1.42 -18.59
N LYS A 60 6.70 1.87 -17.71
CA LYS A 60 6.67 1.56 -16.29
C LYS A 60 5.25 1.28 -15.82
N VAL A 61 5.15 0.46 -14.79
CA VAL A 61 3.94 0.22 -14.02
C VAL A 61 4.21 0.71 -12.59
N PHE A 62 3.22 1.38 -12.01
CA PHE A 62 3.30 1.98 -10.70
C PHE A 62 2.45 1.18 -9.73
N PHE A 63 3.06 0.74 -8.64
CA PHE A 63 2.38 0.09 -7.52
C PHE A 63 2.26 1.09 -6.38
N HIS A 64 1.05 1.24 -5.89
CA HIS A 64 0.70 2.25 -4.90
C HIS A 64 0.31 1.59 -3.59
N LEU A 65 0.68 2.24 -2.50
CA LEU A 65 0.24 1.93 -1.16
C LEU A 65 -0.43 3.17 -0.58
N SER A 66 -1.74 3.11 -0.43
CA SER A 66 -2.52 4.09 0.31
C SER A 66 -2.82 3.56 1.71
N THR A 67 -2.55 4.38 2.72
CA THR A 67 -2.97 4.09 4.10
C THR A 67 -4.06 5.06 4.52
N TYR A 68 -5.04 4.56 5.25
CA TYR A 68 -6.24 5.34 5.60
C TYR A 68 -6.79 4.91 6.96
N GLU A 69 -7.51 5.80 7.65
CA GLU A 69 -8.19 5.44 8.89
C GLU A 69 -9.52 4.77 8.55
N LYS A 70 -9.72 3.52 9.01
CA LYS A 70 -10.90 2.76 8.59
C LYS A 70 -12.21 3.21 9.24
N ILE A 71 -12.15 4.01 10.31
CA ILE A 71 -13.37 4.49 10.98
C ILE A 71 -14.11 5.53 10.12
N SER A 72 -13.39 6.29 9.28
CA SER A 72 -13.97 7.36 8.47
C SER A 72 -13.89 7.15 6.96
N PHE A 73 -13.02 6.29 6.40
CA PHE A 73 -12.80 6.15 4.94
C PHE A 73 -12.49 7.47 4.16
N ASP A 74 -12.46 8.62 4.83
CA ASP A 74 -12.47 9.94 4.21
C ASP A 74 -11.13 10.69 4.36
N SER A 75 -10.19 10.14 5.13
CA SER A 75 -8.88 10.76 5.36
C SER A 75 -7.75 9.79 4.99
N GLY A 76 -7.25 9.93 3.77
CA GLY A 76 -5.97 9.36 3.35
C GLY A 76 -4.85 9.89 4.26
N LEU A 77 -4.00 8.99 4.73
CA LEU A 77 -3.02 9.27 5.79
C LEU A 77 -1.59 9.29 5.28
N LEU A 78 -1.28 8.41 4.34
CA LEU A 78 0.03 8.30 3.71
C LEU A 78 -0.15 7.60 2.37
N TYR A 79 0.56 8.09 1.37
CA TYR A 79 0.62 7.52 0.04
C TYR A 79 2.07 7.20 -0.31
N GLN A 80 2.32 6.01 -0.84
CA GLN A 80 3.62 5.59 -1.32
C GLN A 80 3.50 4.94 -2.69
N GLU A 81 4.56 5.07 -3.49
CA GLU A 81 4.61 4.52 -4.83
C GLU A 81 5.94 3.84 -5.07
N THR A 82 5.90 2.74 -5.81
CA THR A 82 7.08 2.09 -6.40
C THR A 82 6.83 1.90 -7.88
N ALA A 83 7.70 2.48 -8.71
CA ALA A 83 7.68 2.31 -10.15
C ALA A 83 8.56 1.14 -10.57
N ILE A 84 8.03 0.28 -11.44
CA ILE A 84 8.75 -0.87 -11.99
C ILE A 84 8.75 -0.77 -13.50
N SER A 85 9.93 -0.88 -14.10
CA SER A 85 10.05 -0.97 -15.57
C SER A 85 9.34 -2.23 -16.06
N VAL A 86 8.52 -2.10 -17.10
CA VAL A 86 7.84 -3.27 -17.69
C VAL A 86 8.85 -4.34 -18.14
N LYS A 87 10.04 -3.92 -18.58
CA LYS A 87 11.13 -4.81 -18.99
C LYS A 87 11.77 -5.58 -17.82
N GLU A 88 11.58 -5.11 -16.59
CA GLU A 88 12.11 -5.70 -15.37
C GLU A 88 11.05 -6.55 -14.63
N LEU A 89 9.84 -6.66 -15.18
CA LEU A 89 8.82 -7.51 -14.60
C LEU A 89 9.27 -8.98 -14.62
N PRO A 90 9.12 -9.70 -13.50
CA PRO A 90 9.61 -11.05 -13.38
C PRO A 90 8.78 -12.00 -14.26
N ALA A 91 9.46 -12.82 -15.07
CA ALA A 91 8.80 -13.73 -16.01
C ALA A 91 7.92 -14.80 -15.33
N ASN A 92 8.17 -15.11 -14.06
CA ASN A 92 7.35 -16.02 -13.27
C ASN A 92 6.12 -15.34 -12.62
N GLY A 93 5.94 -14.04 -12.85
CA GLY A 93 4.85 -13.23 -12.29
C GLY A 93 5.00 -12.90 -10.79
N LEU A 94 5.99 -13.47 -10.08
CA LEU A 94 6.16 -13.24 -8.65
C LEU A 94 6.98 -11.99 -8.38
N LEU A 95 6.31 -10.98 -7.86
CA LEU A 95 6.90 -9.67 -7.59
C LEU A 95 6.83 -9.35 -6.11
N LYS A 96 7.95 -8.86 -5.56
CA LYS A 96 8.02 -8.36 -4.20
C LYS A 96 8.06 -6.83 -4.22
N LEU A 97 7.09 -6.22 -3.55
CA LEU A 97 6.96 -4.79 -3.37
C LEU A 97 7.37 -4.43 -1.94
N ASN A 98 8.19 -3.40 -1.77
CA ASN A 98 8.60 -2.91 -0.45
C ASN A 98 8.30 -1.42 -0.34
N PHE A 99 7.68 -1.00 0.76
CA PHE A 99 7.30 0.39 1.00
C PHE A 99 7.75 0.81 2.41
N ASN A 100 8.42 1.95 2.53
CA ASN A 100 8.90 2.46 3.82
C ASN A 100 7.91 3.46 4.41
N MET A 101 7.07 3.01 5.34
CA MET A 101 5.94 3.75 5.90
C MET A 101 6.39 4.71 7.01
N ASN A 102 6.94 5.85 6.59
CA ASN A 102 7.24 6.97 7.47
C ASN A 102 5.95 7.73 7.77
N PHE A 103 5.22 7.29 8.79
CA PHE A 103 4.02 7.98 9.24
C PHE A 103 4.36 9.39 9.76
N PRO A 104 3.61 10.43 9.38
CA PRO A 104 3.85 11.79 9.87
C PRO A 104 3.56 11.88 11.38
N SER A 105 4.18 12.81 12.09
CA SER A 105 4.03 12.96 13.55
C SER A 105 2.61 13.39 13.96
N GLU A 106 1.88 14.03 13.06
CA GLU A 106 0.46 14.38 13.24
C GLU A 106 -0.50 13.21 12.97
N PHE A 107 0.01 12.06 12.55
CA PHE A 107 -0.78 10.84 12.38
C PHE A 107 -1.30 10.35 13.74
N LYS A 108 -2.62 10.24 13.89
CA LYS A 108 -3.29 9.80 15.12
C LYS A 108 -4.50 8.90 14.83
N PRO A 109 -4.30 7.70 14.25
CA PRO A 109 -5.39 6.77 14.01
C PRO A 109 -5.98 6.33 15.35
N TYR A 110 -7.30 6.27 15.43
CA TYR A 110 -7.98 6.02 16.69
C TYR A 110 -7.93 4.55 17.09
N LYS A 111 -8.01 3.60 16.13
CA LYS A 111 -8.01 2.14 16.40
C LYS A 111 -7.51 1.25 15.27
N LEU A 112 -7.78 1.60 14.02
CA LEU A 112 -7.57 0.73 12.87
C LEU A 112 -6.95 1.51 11.71
N VAL A 113 -5.90 0.95 11.13
CA VAL A 113 -5.25 1.49 9.93
C VAL A 113 -5.45 0.54 8.77
N GLY A 114 -6.05 1.06 7.71
CA GLY A 114 -6.24 0.38 6.44
C GLY A 114 -5.03 0.55 5.54
N TYR A 115 -4.75 -0.49 4.75
CA TYR A 115 -3.71 -0.53 3.73
C TYR A 115 -4.36 -0.99 2.44
N ARG A 116 -4.31 -0.15 1.43
CA ARG A 116 -4.82 -0.42 0.10
C ARG A 116 -3.68 -0.42 -0.89
N PHE A 117 -3.52 -1.53 -1.60
CA PHE A 117 -2.56 -1.64 -2.68
C PHE A 117 -3.29 -1.63 -4.01
N SER A 118 -2.78 -0.78 -4.92
CA SER A 118 -3.28 -0.68 -6.28
C SER A 118 -2.14 -0.62 -7.28
N VAL A 119 -2.48 -0.77 -8.55
CA VAL A 119 -1.53 -0.73 -9.66
C VAL A 119 -2.10 0.04 -10.84
N SER A 120 -1.27 0.85 -11.52
CA SER A 120 -1.65 1.59 -12.72
C SER A 120 -0.43 1.87 -13.61
N ASP A 121 -0.66 2.34 -14.83
CA ASP A 121 0.36 2.93 -15.72
C ASP A 121 0.57 4.43 -15.51
N LYS A 122 -0.29 5.06 -14.71
CA LYS A 122 -0.16 6.45 -14.27
C LYS A 122 0.50 6.53 -12.91
N ASP A 123 1.40 7.50 -12.72
CA ASP A 123 1.91 7.86 -11.41
C ASP A 123 0.86 8.65 -10.61
N ALA A 124 1.15 8.89 -9.32
CA ALA A 124 0.30 9.65 -8.41
C ALA A 124 -0.05 11.08 -8.88
N MET A 125 0.80 11.73 -9.68
CA MET A 125 0.57 13.10 -10.16
C MET A 125 -0.39 13.15 -11.36
N HIS A 126 -0.64 12.00 -11.99
CA HIS A 126 -1.48 11.86 -13.17
C HIS A 126 -2.74 11.01 -12.92
N GLN A 127 -3.04 10.62 -11.68
CA GLN A 127 -4.34 10.03 -11.32
C GLN A 127 -5.41 11.13 -11.41
N VAL A 128 -6.33 11.00 -12.37
CA VAL A 128 -7.28 12.08 -12.73
C VAL A 128 -8.60 11.90 -11.97
N THR A 129 -8.90 10.70 -11.51
CA THR A 129 -10.19 10.34 -10.91
C THR A 129 -10.05 9.28 -9.83
N ASP A 130 -10.96 9.27 -8.86
CA ASP A 130 -11.12 8.18 -7.88
C ASP A 130 -11.34 6.81 -8.57
N GLU A 131 -11.87 6.80 -9.80
CA GLU A 131 -12.06 5.58 -10.58
C GLU A 131 -10.72 4.96 -11.02
N ASP A 132 -9.74 5.79 -11.44
CA ASP A 132 -8.39 5.33 -11.81
C ASP A 132 -7.70 4.61 -10.63
N GLU A 133 -7.87 5.12 -9.41
CA GLU A 133 -7.31 4.52 -8.21
C GLU A 133 -7.99 3.20 -7.83
N ASN A 134 -9.31 3.12 -7.96
CA ASN A 134 -10.11 2.00 -7.45
C ASN A 134 -10.19 0.79 -8.40
N GLU A 135 -10.02 0.99 -9.71
CA GLU A 135 -9.95 -0.11 -10.69
C GLU A 135 -8.66 -0.92 -10.59
N GLY A 136 -7.59 -0.33 -10.07
CA GLY A 136 -6.29 -1.00 -9.93
C GLY A 136 -6.11 -1.72 -8.60
N VAL A 137 -7.07 -1.63 -7.68
CA VAL A 137 -6.92 -2.16 -6.32
C VAL A 137 -6.98 -3.67 -6.31
N PHE A 138 -5.92 -4.29 -5.82
CA PHE A 138 -5.81 -5.75 -5.72
C PHE A 138 -5.72 -6.25 -4.28
N PHE A 139 -5.48 -5.36 -3.32
CA PHE A 139 -5.46 -5.70 -1.90
C PHE A 139 -5.99 -4.57 -1.05
N ASP A 140 -6.82 -4.92 -0.07
CA ASP A 140 -7.27 -4.00 0.96
C ASP A 140 -7.36 -4.76 2.28
N THR A 141 -6.59 -4.32 3.27
CA THR A 141 -6.52 -4.95 4.60
C THR A 141 -6.47 -3.91 5.70
N VAL A 142 -6.61 -4.37 6.94
CA VAL A 142 -6.69 -3.53 8.13
C VAL A 142 -5.90 -4.19 9.23
N ILE A 143 -5.10 -3.41 9.94
CA ILE A 143 -4.49 -3.84 11.18
C ILE A 143 -4.84 -2.90 12.34
N PRO A 144 -4.84 -3.40 13.58
CA PRO A 144 -4.91 -2.56 14.76
C PRO A 144 -3.79 -1.52 14.83
N SER A 145 -4.08 -0.36 15.40
CA SER A 145 -3.07 0.60 15.84
C SER A 145 -3.07 0.68 17.35
N GLU A 146 -1.91 0.92 17.96
CA GLU A 146 -1.87 1.32 19.36
C GLU A 146 -2.67 2.62 19.52
N VAL A 147 -3.60 2.63 20.48
CA VAL A 147 -4.46 3.78 20.74
C VAL A 147 -3.61 4.85 21.42
N ILE A 148 -3.66 6.07 20.88
CA ILE A 148 -3.07 7.22 21.53
C ILE A 148 -4.01 7.63 22.66
N ASP A 149 -3.70 7.20 23.89
CA ASP A 149 -4.44 7.62 25.07
C ASP A 149 -4.06 9.08 25.37
N ASN A 150 -4.83 10.01 24.80
CA ASN A 150 -4.77 11.41 25.19
C ASN A 150 -5.51 11.52 26.54
N GLY A 151 -4.79 11.32 27.63
CA GLY A 151 -5.29 11.67 28.97
C GLY A 151 -5.82 13.10 29.04
#